data_AF-A0A6G7LV55-F1
#
_entry.id   AF-A0A6G7LV55-F1
#
_cell.length_a   1.000
_cell.length_b   1.000
_cell.length_c   1.000
_cell.angle_alpha   90.00
_cell.angle_beta   90.00
_cell.angle_gamma   90.00
#
_symmetry.space_group_name_H-M   'P 1'
#
loop_
_entity.id
_entity.type
_entity.pdbx_description
1 polymer ?
#
loop_
_entity_poly.entity_id
_entity_poly.type
_entity_poly.pdbx_seq_one_letter_code
_entity_poly.pdbx_strand_id
1 'polypeptide(L)'
;MSTNPPELNQIKETNSSSTRTDELKLRWFLIIPALFAVFFLLLYLINFNDGFGNQGDFGTFGDFLGGTLNPVLGFVTIVLLVLSLKKQSQELAMSREELALTREELAKTKEETALSRRAMEAQVKHLEHEAKINEINNVLKAQAEIINNLLTTHLLNADGQSTNFEQVLNCSPLTEKYINSYQDGFQKPHNSVNIVGKALEIQLIQLATISLAYEEISNSSLYSLPYLTNATTLLGKFHKFHNSAAIEGLLKTLHERISAGGKQI
;
A
#
# COMPACT_ATOMS: atom_id res chain seq x y z
N MET A 1 7.63 1.24 -24.11
CA MET A 1 8.37 0.25 -24.92
C MET A 1 7.49 -0.99 -24.98
N SER A 2 6.81 -1.22 -26.10
CA SER A 2 5.84 -2.31 -26.24
C SER A 2 6.58 -3.59 -26.61
N THR A 3 6.77 -4.50 -25.66
CA THR A 3 7.21 -5.86 -25.95
C THR A 3 5.97 -6.73 -26.07
N ASN A 4 5.42 -6.85 -27.28
CA ASN A 4 4.44 -7.89 -27.58
C ASN A 4 5.09 -9.24 -27.27
N PRO A 5 4.42 -10.12 -26.50
CA PRO A 5 4.93 -11.47 -26.28
C PRO A 5 4.93 -12.24 -27.61
N PRO A 6 5.92 -13.13 -27.84
CA PRO A 6 5.91 -13.96 -29.03
C PRO A 6 4.65 -14.83 -29.07
N GLU A 7 4.01 -14.93 -30.22
CA GLU A 7 2.79 -15.70 -30.40
C GLU A 7 3.00 -17.16 -29.99
N LEU A 8 2.16 -17.64 -29.07
CA LEU A 8 2.20 -18.99 -28.47
C LEU A 8 2.27 -20.13 -29.50
N ASN A 9 1.74 -19.89 -30.71
CA ASN A 9 1.75 -20.85 -31.81
C ASN A 9 3.15 -21.02 -32.42
N GLN A 10 3.94 -19.95 -32.54
CA GLN A 10 5.29 -20.01 -33.12
C GLN A 10 6.23 -20.80 -32.20
N ILE A 11 6.11 -20.64 -30.88
CA ILE A 11 6.89 -21.38 -29.88
C ILE A 11 6.57 -22.88 -29.90
N LYS A 12 5.31 -23.24 -30.16
CA LYS A 12 4.86 -24.64 -30.21
C LYS A 12 5.32 -25.36 -31.49
N GLU A 13 5.39 -24.65 -32.61
CA GLU A 13 5.90 -25.18 -33.88
C GLU A 13 7.43 -25.32 -33.91
N THR A 14 8.18 -24.38 -33.32
CA THR A 14 9.65 -24.49 -33.20
C THR A 14 10.06 -25.64 -32.27
N ASN A 15 9.35 -25.82 -31.15
CA ASN A 15 9.67 -26.88 -30.19
C ASN A 15 9.26 -28.28 -30.70
N SER A 16 8.15 -28.38 -31.46
CA SER A 16 7.71 -29.68 -32.03
C SER A 16 8.54 -30.13 -33.24
N SER A 17 9.11 -29.19 -34.01
CA SER A 17 10.02 -29.52 -35.11
C SER A 17 11.40 -29.96 -34.61
N SER A 18 11.98 -29.28 -33.60
CA SER A 18 13.27 -29.68 -33.01
C SER A 18 13.20 -31.08 -32.38
N THR A 19 12.20 -31.32 -31.52
CA THR A 19 12.02 -32.60 -30.82
C THR A 19 11.86 -33.79 -31.78
N ARG A 20 11.11 -33.63 -32.87
CA ARG A 20 10.97 -34.67 -33.91
C ARG A 20 12.28 -34.96 -34.64
N THR A 21 13.12 -33.96 -34.87
CA THR A 21 14.45 -34.18 -35.49
C THR A 21 15.42 -34.89 -34.56
N ASP A 22 15.34 -34.64 -33.26
CA ASP A 22 16.21 -35.26 -32.25
C ASP A 22 15.85 -36.73 -32.03
N GLU A 23 14.56 -37.09 -32.06
CA GLU A 23 14.12 -38.48 -32.02
C GLU A 23 14.53 -39.28 -33.28
N LEU A 24 14.48 -38.63 -34.46
CA LEU A 24 14.95 -39.25 -35.71
C LEU A 24 16.47 -39.46 -35.68
N LYS A 25 17.25 -38.49 -35.18
CA LYS A 25 18.71 -38.63 -35.01
C LYS A 25 19.05 -39.76 -34.04
N LEU A 26 18.31 -39.90 -32.94
CA LEU A 26 18.50 -40.97 -31.96
C LEU A 26 18.22 -42.36 -32.55
N ARG A 27 17.16 -42.50 -33.36
CA ARG A 27 16.85 -43.77 -34.05
C ARG A 27 17.95 -44.15 -35.04
N TRP A 28 18.43 -43.20 -35.84
CA TRP A 28 19.53 -43.45 -36.78
C TRP A 28 20.85 -43.76 -36.07
N PHE A 29 21.12 -43.14 -34.91
CA PHE A 29 22.29 -43.44 -34.08
C PHE A 29 22.33 -44.90 -33.59
N LEU A 30 21.17 -45.55 -33.39
CA LEU A 30 21.08 -46.97 -33.00
C LEU A 30 21.04 -47.93 -34.20
N ILE A 31 20.40 -47.52 -35.30
CA ILE A 31 20.21 -48.37 -36.49
C ILE A 31 21.51 -48.49 -37.30
N ILE A 32 22.30 -47.42 -37.40
CA ILE A 32 23.54 -47.40 -38.20
C ILE A 32 24.57 -48.42 -37.69
N PRO A 33 24.91 -48.47 -36.37
CA PRO A 33 25.85 -49.47 -35.86
C PRO A 33 25.33 -50.91 -36.01
N ALA A 34 24.02 -51.12 -35.83
CA ALA A 34 23.41 -52.44 -35.96
C ALA A 34 23.46 -52.95 -37.42
N LEU A 35 23.14 -52.09 -38.39
CA LEU A 35 23.27 -52.40 -39.81
C LEU A 35 24.73 -52.64 -40.21
N PHE A 36 25.66 -51.86 -39.67
CA PHE A 36 27.09 -52.04 -39.92
C PHE A 36 27.55 -53.41 -39.39
N ALA A 37 27.16 -53.78 -38.16
CA ALA A 37 27.47 -55.11 -37.60
C ALA A 37 26.91 -56.26 -38.45
N VAL A 38 25.66 -56.15 -38.90
CA VAL A 38 25.02 -57.16 -39.78
C VAL A 38 25.69 -57.22 -41.16
N PHE A 39 26.10 -56.08 -41.72
CA PHE A 39 26.80 -56.01 -43.01
C PHE A 39 28.16 -56.71 -42.97
N PHE A 40 28.97 -56.46 -41.93
CA PHE A 40 30.25 -57.15 -41.77
C PHE A 40 30.08 -58.65 -41.48
N LEU A 41 29.03 -59.04 -40.74
CA LEU A 41 28.66 -60.44 -40.52
C LEU A 41 28.31 -61.13 -41.86
N LEU A 42 27.54 -60.47 -42.73
CA LEU A 42 27.15 -61.00 -44.04
C LEU A 42 28.34 -61.11 -44.99
N LEU A 43 29.20 -60.09 -45.06
CA LEU A 43 30.44 -60.13 -45.87
C LEU A 43 31.35 -61.29 -45.45
N TYR A 44 31.44 -61.54 -44.14
CA TYR A 44 32.18 -62.68 -43.61
C TYR A 44 31.57 -64.01 -44.08
N LEU A 45 30.26 -64.19 -43.94
CA LEU A 45 29.55 -65.42 -44.34
C LEU A 45 29.64 -65.71 -45.84
N ILE A 46 29.67 -64.68 -46.68
CA ILE A 46 29.79 -64.84 -48.14
C ILE A 46 31.22 -65.24 -48.55
N ASN A 47 32.24 -64.72 -47.85
CA ASN A 47 33.65 -64.96 -48.20
C ASN A 47 34.19 -66.30 -47.64
N PHE A 48 33.65 -66.78 -46.51
CA PHE A 48 33.98 -68.08 -45.91
C PHE A 48 32.88 -69.12 -46.20
N ASN A 49 32.77 -69.59 -47.44
CA ASN A 49 31.70 -70.49 -47.89
C ASN A 49 32.11 -71.98 -47.95
N ASP A 50 33.07 -72.44 -47.13
CA ASP A 50 33.48 -73.86 -47.06
C ASP A 50 33.40 -74.44 -45.62
N GLY A 51 32.40 -73.97 -44.87
CA GLY A 51 32.14 -74.33 -43.48
C GLY A 51 32.26 -73.12 -42.55
N PHE A 52 31.65 -73.19 -41.36
CA PHE A 52 31.94 -72.22 -40.29
C PHE A 52 33.45 -72.28 -40.05
N GLY A 53 34.20 -71.27 -40.52
CA GLY A 53 35.65 -71.19 -40.37
C GLY A 53 36.08 -71.50 -38.93
N ASN A 54 37.31 -71.97 -38.75
CA ASN A 54 37.79 -72.32 -37.42
C ASN A 54 37.71 -71.10 -36.49
N GLN A 55 37.42 -71.32 -35.21
CA GLN A 55 37.23 -70.26 -34.20
C GLN A 55 38.38 -69.21 -34.16
N GLY A 56 39.59 -69.59 -34.59
CA GLY A 56 40.75 -68.69 -34.69
C GLY A 56 40.65 -67.62 -35.78
N ASP A 57 39.98 -67.90 -36.91
CA ASP A 57 39.84 -66.93 -38.01
C ASP A 57 38.85 -65.83 -37.63
N PHE A 58 37.77 -66.20 -36.93
CA PHE A 58 36.83 -65.26 -36.30
C PHE A 58 37.51 -64.39 -35.24
N GLY A 59 38.39 -64.98 -34.43
CA GLY A 59 39.18 -64.24 -33.43
C GLY A 59 40.08 -63.20 -34.11
N THR A 60 40.82 -63.59 -35.14
CA THR A 60 41.76 -62.70 -35.85
C THR A 60 41.06 -61.54 -36.57
N PHE A 61 39.90 -61.80 -37.17
CA PHE A 61 39.07 -60.76 -37.79
C PHE A 61 38.48 -59.80 -36.75
N GLY A 62 37.98 -60.34 -35.63
CA GLY A 62 37.52 -59.57 -34.48
C GLY A 62 38.63 -58.71 -33.89
N ASP A 63 39.86 -59.21 -33.83
CA ASP A 63 41.05 -58.50 -33.34
C ASP A 63 41.47 -57.36 -34.30
N PHE A 64 41.35 -57.54 -35.61
CA PHE A 64 41.64 -56.48 -36.59
C PHE A 64 40.61 -55.34 -36.53
N LEU A 65 39.32 -55.70 -36.52
CA LEU A 65 38.24 -54.72 -36.36
C LEU A 65 38.34 -54.05 -34.99
N GLY A 66 38.44 -54.80 -33.91
CA GLY A 66 38.61 -54.27 -32.56
C GLY A 66 39.85 -53.38 -32.42
N GLY A 67 40.98 -53.80 -32.99
CA GLY A 67 42.24 -53.07 -32.95
C GLY A 67 42.23 -51.74 -33.71
N THR A 68 41.44 -51.62 -34.77
CA THR A 68 41.36 -50.39 -35.59
C THR A 68 40.20 -49.49 -35.18
N LEU A 69 39.04 -50.09 -34.91
CA LEU A 69 37.79 -49.37 -34.64
C LEU A 69 37.76 -48.81 -33.22
N ASN A 70 38.34 -49.52 -32.24
CA ASN A 70 38.32 -49.08 -30.84
C ASN A 70 39.13 -47.79 -30.60
N PRO A 71 40.35 -47.61 -31.15
CA PRO A 71 41.06 -46.33 -31.07
C PRO A 71 40.33 -45.18 -31.79
N VAL A 72 39.73 -45.43 -32.96
CA VAL A 72 38.98 -44.41 -33.71
C VAL A 72 37.72 -43.97 -32.95
N LEU A 73 36.94 -44.93 -32.44
CA LEU A 73 35.78 -44.64 -31.60
C LEU A 73 36.19 -43.92 -30.31
N GLY A 74 37.27 -44.36 -29.65
CA GLY A 74 37.79 -43.70 -28.46
C GLY A 74 38.14 -42.22 -28.72
N PHE A 75 38.79 -41.91 -29.84
CA PHE A 75 39.07 -40.53 -30.23
C PHE A 75 37.79 -39.72 -30.47
N VAL A 76 36.82 -40.28 -31.21
CA VAL A 76 35.52 -39.65 -31.44
C VAL A 76 34.79 -39.38 -30.12
N THR A 77 34.80 -40.32 -29.18
CA THR A 77 34.21 -40.15 -27.85
C THR A 77 34.87 -38.99 -27.09
N ILE A 78 36.19 -38.88 -27.12
CA ILE A 78 36.90 -37.76 -26.47
C ILE A 78 36.48 -36.42 -27.11
N VAL A 79 36.44 -36.33 -28.44
CA VAL A 79 36.02 -35.11 -29.15
C VAL A 79 34.58 -34.73 -28.78
N LEU A 80 33.65 -35.70 -28.79
CA LEU A 80 32.27 -35.48 -28.40
C LEU A 80 32.15 -35.02 -26.94
N LEU A 81 32.91 -35.64 -26.03
CA LEU A 81 32.93 -35.25 -24.62
C LEU A 81 33.43 -33.81 -24.43
N VAL A 82 34.50 -33.42 -25.12
CA VAL A 82 35.03 -32.05 -25.09
C VAL A 82 33.99 -31.05 -25.61
N LEU A 83 33.32 -31.37 -26.71
CA LEU A 83 32.25 -30.52 -27.25
C LEU A 83 31.06 -30.41 -26.27
N SER A 84 30.66 -31.51 -25.64
CA SER A 84 29.62 -31.53 -24.61
C SER A 84 30.00 -30.68 -23.40
N LEU A 85 31.23 -30.81 -22.88
CA LEU A 85 31.72 -30.01 -21.75
C LEU A 85 31.75 -28.51 -22.10
N LYS A 86 32.17 -28.17 -23.32
CA LYS A 86 32.15 -26.78 -23.79
C LYS A 86 30.73 -26.23 -23.81
N LYS A 87 29.75 -26.99 -24.31
CA LYS A 87 28.34 -26.59 -24.33
C LYS A 87 27.77 -26.43 -22.91
N GLN A 88 28.01 -27.40 -22.03
CA GLN A 88 27.59 -27.33 -20.63
C GLN A 88 28.19 -26.11 -19.91
N SER A 89 29.46 -25.79 -20.15
CA SER A 89 30.09 -24.60 -19.58
C SER A 89 29.46 -23.30 -20.09
N GLN A 90 29.04 -23.25 -21.35
CA GLN A 90 28.36 -22.08 -21.91
C GLN A 90 26.95 -21.92 -21.30
N GLU A 91 26.20 -23.02 -21.17
CA GLU A 91 24.89 -23.03 -20.51
C GLU A 91 24.98 -22.58 -19.04
N LEU A 92 26.00 -23.06 -18.30
CA LEU A 92 26.28 -22.61 -16.94
C LEU A 92 26.63 -21.12 -16.86
N ALA A 93 27.38 -20.60 -17.83
CA ALA A 93 27.72 -19.17 -17.88
C ALA A 93 26.46 -18.31 -18.11
N MET A 94 25.63 -18.68 -19.08
CA MET A 94 24.36 -17.99 -19.36
C MET A 94 23.41 -18.05 -18.15
N SER A 95 23.28 -19.21 -17.51
CA SER A 95 22.44 -19.38 -16.31
C SER A 95 22.92 -18.51 -15.14
N ARG A 96 24.23 -18.35 -14.95
CA ARG A 96 24.79 -17.45 -13.93
C ARG A 96 24.51 -15.99 -14.23
N GLU A 97 24.60 -15.59 -15.49
CA GLU A 97 24.27 -14.23 -15.94
C GLU A 97 22.78 -13.91 -15.72
N GLU A 98 21.88 -14.80 -16.13
CA GLU A 98 20.44 -14.65 -15.91
C GLU A 98 20.08 -14.56 -14.41
N LEU A 99 20.73 -15.38 -13.58
CA LEU A 99 20.56 -15.31 -12.13
C LEU A 99 21.07 -13.99 -11.54
N ALA A 100 22.16 -13.43 -12.07
CA ALA A 100 22.68 -12.13 -11.65
C ALA A 100 21.70 -11.01 -12.01
N LEU A 101 21.17 -11.01 -13.23
CA LEU A 101 20.16 -10.05 -13.69
C LEU A 101 18.88 -10.15 -12.85
N THR A 102 18.39 -11.37 -12.59
CA THR A 102 17.21 -11.60 -11.75
C THR A 102 17.40 -11.08 -10.33
N ARG A 103 18.61 -11.25 -9.75
CA ARG A 103 18.94 -10.71 -8.43
C ARG A 103 18.95 -9.18 -8.42
N GLU A 104 19.45 -8.56 -9.47
CA GLU A 104 19.45 -7.11 -9.64
C GLU A 104 18.03 -6.57 -9.76
N GLU A 105 17.19 -7.17 -10.61
CA GLU A 105 15.79 -6.81 -10.75
C GLU A 105 15.03 -6.97 -9.42
N LEU A 106 15.24 -8.09 -8.72
CA LEU A 106 14.63 -8.31 -7.41
C LEU A 106 15.08 -7.26 -6.38
N ALA A 107 16.34 -6.81 -6.43
CA ALA A 107 16.83 -5.75 -5.56
C ALA A 107 16.13 -4.40 -5.87
N LYS A 108 15.98 -4.05 -7.16
CA LYS A 108 15.23 -2.86 -7.60
C LYS A 108 13.77 -2.93 -7.18
N THR A 109 13.09 -4.06 -7.40
CA THR A 109 11.69 -4.27 -6.96
C THR A 109 11.55 -4.16 -5.44
N LYS A 110 12.52 -4.66 -4.65
CA LYS A 110 12.50 -4.48 -3.20
C LYS A 110 12.59 -3.01 -2.78
N GLU A 111 13.40 -2.22 -3.48
CA GLU A 111 13.49 -0.79 -3.25
C GLU A 111 12.19 -0.06 -3.61
N GLU A 112 11.63 -0.33 -4.79
CA GLU A 112 10.35 0.24 -5.25
C GLU A 112 9.20 -0.12 -4.31
N THR A 113 9.11 -1.37 -3.87
CA THR A 113 8.10 -1.81 -2.89
C THR A 113 8.30 -1.18 -1.52
N ALA A 114 9.55 -0.92 -1.10
CA ALA A 114 9.82 -0.18 0.13
C ALA A 114 9.38 1.29 0.01
N LEU A 115 9.65 1.94 -1.12
CA LEU A 115 9.18 3.30 -1.41
C LEU A 115 7.65 3.37 -1.47
N SER A 116 7.01 2.43 -2.16
CA SER A 116 5.54 2.32 -2.23
C SER A 116 4.91 2.13 -0.85
N ARG A 117 5.49 1.27 0.00
CA ARG A 117 5.04 1.12 1.40
C ARG A 117 5.17 2.41 2.19
N ARG A 118 6.29 3.12 2.10
CA ARG A 118 6.48 4.41 2.78
C ARG A 118 5.47 5.46 2.31
N ALA A 119 5.20 5.53 1.00
CA ALA A 119 4.19 6.43 0.45
C ALA A 119 2.78 6.07 0.96
N MET A 120 2.45 4.78 1.01
CA MET A 120 1.17 4.30 1.53
C MET A 120 1.02 4.60 3.04
N GLU A 121 2.06 4.38 3.83
CA GLU A 121 2.07 4.73 5.27
C GLU A 121 1.86 6.24 5.48
N ALA A 122 2.50 7.08 4.68
CA ALA A 122 2.30 8.52 4.72
C ALA A 122 0.86 8.91 4.32
N GLN A 123 0.29 8.25 3.32
CA GLN A 123 -1.10 8.45 2.90
C GLN A 123 -2.09 8.04 4.00
N VAL A 124 -1.88 6.91 4.67
CA VAL A 124 -2.72 6.48 5.80
C VAL A 124 -2.67 7.51 6.93
N LYS A 125 -1.49 8.00 7.29
CA LYS A 125 -1.35 9.06 8.31
C LYS A 125 -2.07 10.35 7.91
N HIS A 126 -2.00 10.74 6.63
CA HIS A 126 -2.73 11.90 6.11
C HIS A 126 -4.25 11.70 6.23
N LEU A 127 -4.76 10.53 5.84
CA LEU A 127 -6.19 10.21 5.96
C LEU A 127 -6.66 10.16 7.41
N GLU A 128 -5.86 9.59 8.32
CA GLU A 128 -6.16 9.61 9.75
C GLU A 128 -6.21 11.03 10.31
N HIS A 129 -5.29 11.90 9.88
CA HIS A 129 -5.28 13.30 10.28
C HIS A 129 -6.52 14.05 9.76
N GLU A 130 -6.89 13.83 8.50
CA GLU A 130 -8.09 14.41 7.88
C GLU A 130 -9.37 13.91 8.55
N ALA A 131 -9.46 12.61 8.85
CA ALA A 131 -10.58 12.01 9.57
C ALA A 131 -10.75 12.63 10.96
N LYS A 132 -9.64 12.82 11.70
CA LYS A 132 -9.66 13.51 13.01
C LYS A 132 -10.19 14.93 12.89
N ILE A 133 -9.71 15.70 11.90
CA ILE A 133 -10.20 17.07 11.62
C ILE A 133 -11.71 17.06 11.35
N ASN A 134 -12.18 16.13 10.51
CA ASN A 134 -13.60 16.01 10.19
C ASN A 134 -14.45 15.59 11.40
N GLU A 135 -13.95 14.68 12.23
CA GLU A 135 -14.62 14.28 13.46
C GLU A 135 -14.76 15.45 14.43
N ILE A 136 -13.66 16.18 14.71
CA ILE A 136 -13.73 17.34 15.61
C ILE A 136 -14.60 18.47 15.03
N ASN A 137 -14.64 18.65 13.71
CA ASN A 137 -15.56 19.58 13.05
C ASN A 137 -17.01 19.23 13.33
N ASN A 138 -17.37 17.94 13.25
CA ASN A 138 -18.71 17.48 13.52
C ASN A 138 -19.09 17.66 15.00
N VAL A 139 -18.16 17.35 15.92
CA VAL A 139 -18.35 17.57 17.37
C VAL A 139 -18.53 19.06 17.67
N LEU A 140 -17.71 19.93 17.07
CA LEU A 140 -17.80 21.38 17.23
C LEU A 140 -19.16 21.92 16.76
N LYS A 141 -19.64 21.46 15.60
CA LYS A 141 -20.98 21.81 15.09
C LYS A 141 -22.09 21.34 16.02
N ALA A 142 -22.05 20.08 16.45
CA ALA A 142 -23.04 19.52 17.37
C ALA A 142 -23.06 20.28 18.71
N GLN A 143 -21.90 20.67 19.22
CA GLN A 143 -21.79 21.48 20.43
C GLN A 143 -22.44 22.86 20.28
N ALA A 144 -22.23 23.52 19.15
CA ALA A 144 -22.89 24.79 18.84
C ALA A 144 -24.42 24.63 18.75
N GLU A 145 -24.90 23.50 18.20
CA GLU A 145 -26.32 23.18 18.13
C GLU A 145 -26.95 22.93 19.51
N ILE A 146 -26.25 22.23 20.42
CA ILE A 146 -26.69 22.05 21.81
C ILE A 146 -26.88 23.40 22.50
N ILE A 147 -25.91 24.31 22.35
CA ILE A 147 -26.00 25.67 22.90
C ILE A 147 -27.22 26.39 22.34
N ASN A 148 -27.46 26.28 21.03
CA ASN A 148 -28.61 26.91 20.41
C ASN A 148 -29.95 26.35 20.91
N ASN A 149 -30.08 25.02 21.01
CA ASN A 149 -31.29 24.38 21.49
C ASN A 149 -31.59 24.75 22.95
N LEU A 150 -30.54 24.85 23.77
CA LEU A 150 -30.66 25.33 25.14
C LEU A 150 -31.15 26.78 25.18
N LEU A 151 -30.57 27.67 24.37
CA LEU A 151 -31.03 29.06 24.29
C LEU A 151 -32.47 29.15 23.77
N THR A 152 -32.80 28.42 22.71
CA THR A 152 -34.10 28.46 22.04
C THR A 152 -35.21 27.93 22.93
N THR A 153 -35.04 26.77 23.56
CA THR A 153 -36.05 26.21 24.47
C THR A 153 -36.32 27.13 25.66
N HIS A 154 -35.32 27.85 26.16
CA HIS A 154 -35.49 28.73 27.31
C HIS A 154 -35.86 30.19 26.98
N LEU A 155 -35.58 30.67 25.76
CA LEU A 155 -35.99 32.00 25.28
C LEU A 155 -37.36 32.01 24.60
N LEU A 156 -37.74 30.96 23.87
CA LEU A 156 -39.03 30.90 23.19
C LEU A 156 -40.19 30.63 24.14
N ASN A 157 -39.92 30.09 25.32
CA ASN A 157 -40.92 29.97 26.38
C ASN A 157 -41.29 31.34 27.00
N ALA A 158 -40.54 32.41 26.68
CA ALA A 158 -40.91 33.78 27.05
C ALA A 158 -41.71 34.48 25.94
N ASP A 159 -41.36 34.31 24.64
CA ASP A 159 -41.89 35.18 23.57
C ASP A 159 -42.32 34.47 22.25
N GLY A 160 -42.30 33.14 22.15
CA GLY A 160 -43.00 32.40 21.09
C GLY A 160 -42.55 32.56 19.62
N GLN A 161 -41.34 33.01 19.30
CA GLN A 161 -40.87 33.13 17.88
C GLN A 161 -39.58 32.36 17.55
N SER A 162 -39.70 31.25 16.83
CA SER A 162 -38.56 30.46 16.32
C SER A 162 -37.66 31.27 15.39
N THR A 163 -36.35 31.25 15.63
CA THR A 163 -35.35 31.95 14.80
C THR A 163 -34.49 30.96 14.03
N ASN A 164 -34.14 31.36 12.80
CA ASN A 164 -33.62 30.55 11.71
C ASN A 164 -32.15 30.12 11.91
N PHE A 165 -31.79 28.93 11.39
CA PHE A 165 -30.54 28.19 11.64
C PHE A 165 -29.23 28.94 11.26
N GLU A 166 -29.27 29.87 10.29
CA GLU A 166 -28.09 30.65 9.88
C GLU A 166 -27.81 31.88 10.76
N GLN A 167 -28.76 32.33 11.58
CA GLN A 167 -28.58 33.51 12.46
C GLN A 167 -27.95 33.16 13.81
N VAL A 168 -27.76 31.87 14.09
CA VAL A 168 -27.33 31.34 15.39
C VAL A 168 -25.80 31.30 15.52
N LEU A 169 -25.09 31.09 14.41
CA LEU A 169 -23.62 31.11 14.37
C LEU A 169 -23.03 32.51 14.63
N ASN A 170 -23.85 33.56 14.48
CA ASN A 170 -23.61 34.88 15.05
C ASN A 170 -24.37 34.96 16.39
N CYS A 171 -23.78 34.53 17.51
CA CYS A 171 -24.38 34.59 18.87
C CYS A 171 -24.70 36.02 19.37
N SER A 172 -25.50 36.79 18.63
CA SER A 172 -25.51 38.25 18.66
C SER A 172 -26.89 38.88 18.93
N PRO A 173 -28.04 38.20 18.77
CA PRO A 173 -29.29 38.74 19.32
C PRO A 173 -29.87 37.91 20.47
N LEU A 174 -30.04 36.59 20.30
CA LEU A 174 -30.72 35.72 21.28
C LEU A 174 -29.91 35.53 22.56
N THR A 175 -28.61 35.27 22.42
CA THR A 175 -27.73 35.09 23.58
C THR A 175 -27.54 36.37 24.35
N GLU A 176 -27.48 37.51 23.65
CA GLU A 176 -27.44 38.83 24.28
C GLU A 176 -28.76 39.18 24.96
N LYS A 177 -29.90 38.88 24.33
CA LYS A 177 -31.24 39.00 24.94
C LYS A 177 -31.38 38.13 26.19
N TYR A 178 -30.86 36.91 26.18
CA TYR A 178 -30.84 36.02 27.34
C TYR A 178 -29.95 36.54 28.46
N ILE A 179 -28.73 36.97 28.14
CA ILE A 179 -27.80 37.53 29.15
C ILE A 179 -28.41 38.77 29.81
N ASN A 180 -29.09 39.61 29.04
CA ASN A 180 -29.76 40.79 29.56
C ASN A 180 -30.98 40.42 30.44
N SER A 181 -31.79 39.42 30.07
CA SER A 181 -32.89 38.94 30.93
C SER A 181 -32.41 38.17 32.17
N TYR A 182 -31.23 37.55 32.08
CA TYR A 182 -30.55 36.87 33.18
C TYR A 182 -30.06 37.85 34.26
N GLN A 183 -29.69 39.08 33.87
CA GLN A 183 -29.28 40.14 34.80
C GLN A 183 -30.38 40.53 35.80
N ASP A 184 -31.65 40.48 35.39
CA ASP A 184 -32.81 40.86 36.23
C ASP A 184 -33.26 39.76 37.21
N GLY A 185 -32.97 38.47 36.89
CA GLY A 185 -33.46 37.31 37.65
C GLY A 185 -32.59 36.85 38.83
N PHE A 186 -31.42 37.47 39.04
CA PHE A 186 -30.36 36.96 39.92
C PHE A 186 -30.69 36.98 41.42
N GLN A 187 -31.71 37.74 41.86
CA GLN A 187 -32.04 37.87 43.28
C GLN A 187 -32.74 36.63 43.89
N LYS A 188 -32.99 35.55 43.13
CA LYS A 188 -33.67 34.33 43.64
C LYS A 188 -32.95 33.03 43.21
N PRO A 189 -32.31 32.29 44.14
CA PRO A 189 -31.43 31.15 43.83
C PRO A 189 -32.12 29.87 43.30
N HIS A 190 -33.46 29.82 43.27
CA HIS A 190 -34.23 28.67 42.78
C HIS A 190 -35.04 28.96 41.51
N ASN A 191 -34.65 29.97 40.74
CA ASN A 191 -35.28 30.30 39.47
C ASN A 191 -34.69 29.44 38.33
N SER A 192 -35.53 28.90 37.45
CA SER A 192 -35.15 28.12 36.27
C SER A 192 -34.11 28.85 35.40
N VAL A 193 -34.18 30.18 35.38
CA VAL A 193 -33.21 31.07 34.73
C VAL A 193 -31.77 30.81 35.22
N ASN A 194 -31.53 30.70 36.52
CA ASN A 194 -30.17 30.50 37.08
C ASN A 194 -29.59 29.12 36.73
N ILE A 195 -30.44 28.08 36.72
CA ILE A 195 -30.05 26.72 36.33
C ILE A 195 -29.61 26.69 34.86
N VAL A 196 -30.36 27.36 33.99
CA VAL A 196 -30.09 27.44 32.56
C VAL A 196 -28.82 28.26 32.28
N GLY A 197 -28.59 29.36 33.00
CA GLY A 197 -27.35 30.13 32.87
C GLY A 197 -26.11 29.32 33.25
N LYS A 198 -26.16 28.54 34.33
CA LYS A 198 -25.06 27.62 34.68
C LYS A 198 -24.85 26.53 33.64
N ALA A 199 -25.94 25.97 33.11
CA ALA A 199 -25.85 24.98 32.04
C ALA A 199 -25.21 25.59 30.79
N LEU A 200 -25.59 26.82 30.40
CA LEU A 200 -25.01 27.53 29.27
C LEU A 200 -23.53 27.84 29.48
N GLU A 201 -23.12 28.26 30.68
CA GLU A 201 -21.72 28.47 31.05
C GLU A 201 -20.88 27.20 30.82
N ILE A 202 -21.37 26.05 31.28
CA ILE A 202 -20.70 24.74 31.06
C ILE A 202 -20.58 24.44 29.56
N GLN A 203 -21.65 24.63 28.78
CA GLN A 203 -21.62 24.36 27.35
C GLN A 203 -20.68 25.31 26.58
N LEU A 204 -20.56 26.57 27.01
CA LEU A 204 -19.63 27.54 26.45
C LEU A 204 -18.17 27.19 26.78
N ILE A 205 -17.89 26.71 27.99
CA ILE A 205 -16.56 26.18 28.36
C ILE A 205 -16.21 24.98 27.48
N GLN A 206 -17.14 24.06 27.26
CA GLN A 206 -16.94 22.91 26.37
C GLN A 206 -16.69 23.35 24.93
N LEU A 207 -17.47 24.31 24.41
CA LEU A 207 -17.26 24.86 23.07
C LEU A 207 -15.86 25.48 22.93
N ALA A 208 -15.42 26.29 23.90
CA ALA A 208 -14.08 26.86 23.92
C ALA A 208 -12.99 25.79 23.92
N THR A 209 -13.16 24.75 24.74
CA THR A 209 -12.20 23.64 24.87
C THR A 209 -12.08 22.84 23.57
N ILE A 210 -13.21 22.49 22.94
CA ILE A 210 -13.23 21.78 21.66
C ILE A 210 -12.62 22.64 20.56
N SER A 211 -12.88 23.96 20.58
CA SER A 211 -12.30 24.89 19.61
C SER A 211 -10.78 24.99 19.73
N LEU A 212 -10.22 24.98 20.94
CA LEU A 212 -8.78 24.94 21.17
C LEU A 212 -8.16 23.61 20.72
N ALA A 213 -8.83 22.49 21.00
CA ALA A 213 -8.39 21.17 20.52
C ALA A 213 -8.40 21.08 18.99
N TYR A 214 -9.36 21.74 18.32
CA TYR A 214 -9.37 21.87 16.86
C TYR A 214 -8.11 22.56 16.35
N GLU A 215 -7.69 23.67 16.95
CA GLU A 215 -6.49 24.39 16.52
C GLU A 215 -5.22 23.55 16.68
N GLU A 216 -5.12 22.79 17.77
CA GLU A 216 -3.98 21.91 18.02
C GLU A 216 -3.91 20.77 16.99
N ILE A 217 -5.08 20.18 16.66
CA ILE A 217 -5.15 19.08 15.69
C ILE A 217 -4.94 19.58 14.26
N SER A 218 -5.58 20.69 13.88
CA SER A 218 -5.55 21.20 12.50
C SER A 218 -4.37 22.12 12.19
N ASN A 219 -3.63 22.57 13.21
CA ASN A 219 -2.64 23.66 13.11
C ASN A 219 -3.21 24.94 12.44
N SER A 220 -4.52 25.17 12.54
CA SER A 220 -5.21 26.30 11.95
C SER A 220 -6.31 26.80 12.86
N SER A 221 -6.42 28.12 13.00
CA SER A 221 -7.51 28.77 13.72
C SER A 221 -8.69 29.12 12.83
N LEU A 222 -8.59 29.00 11.50
CA LEU A 222 -9.55 29.60 10.57
C LEU A 222 -10.99 29.13 10.81
N TYR A 223 -11.17 27.84 11.06
CA TYR A 223 -12.50 27.25 11.25
C TYR A 223 -13.02 27.40 12.70
N SER A 224 -12.15 27.32 13.70
CA SER A 224 -12.52 27.42 15.12
C SER A 224 -12.65 28.87 15.62
N LEU A 225 -12.06 29.84 14.94
CA LEU A 225 -12.01 31.24 15.36
C LEU A 225 -13.39 31.87 15.65
N PRO A 226 -14.44 31.66 14.85
CA PRO A 226 -15.78 32.17 15.17
C PRO A 226 -16.30 31.58 16.49
N TYR A 227 -16.07 30.28 16.73
CA TYR A 227 -16.50 29.59 17.94
C TYR A 227 -15.72 30.08 19.18
N LEU A 228 -14.40 30.27 19.05
CA LEU A 228 -13.56 30.85 20.10
C LEU A 228 -14.00 32.27 20.45
N THR A 229 -14.22 33.12 19.45
CA THR A 229 -14.61 34.52 19.66
C THR A 229 -15.96 34.62 20.35
N ASN A 230 -16.94 33.83 19.91
CA ASN A 230 -18.27 33.78 20.51
C ASN A 230 -18.22 33.24 21.94
N ALA A 231 -17.53 32.12 22.17
CA ALA A 231 -17.40 31.53 23.51
C ALA A 231 -16.70 32.51 24.48
N THR A 232 -15.62 33.16 24.05
CA THR A 232 -14.86 34.13 24.86
C THR A 232 -15.72 35.34 25.22
N THR A 233 -16.44 35.90 24.25
CA THR A 233 -17.30 37.06 24.47
C THR A 233 -18.42 36.75 25.47
N LEU A 234 -19.07 35.61 25.31
CA LEU A 234 -20.18 35.20 26.17
C LEU A 234 -19.72 34.81 27.57
N LEU A 235 -18.63 34.04 27.68
CA LEU A 235 -18.03 33.70 28.97
C LEU A 235 -17.56 34.95 29.71
N GLY A 236 -17.01 35.95 29.00
CA GLY A 236 -16.66 37.24 29.59
C GLY A 236 -17.86 37.99 30.17
N LYS A 237 -19.03 37.90 29.52
CA LYS A 237 -20.28 38.43 30.07
C LYS A 237 -20.72 37.63 31.31
N PHE A 238 -20.71 36.30 31.25
CA PHE A 238 -21.04 35.43 32.40
C PHE A 238 -20.12 35.64 33.62
N HIS A 239 -18.82 35.80 33.40
CA HIS A 239 -17.83 36.03 34.46
C HIS A 239 -18.08 37.30 35.27
N LYS A 240 -18.62 38.36 34.64
CA LYS A 240 -19.02 39.59 35.35
C LYS A 240 -20.15 39.35 36.35
N PHE A 241 -20.95 38.30 36.16
CA PHE A 241 -22.06 37.93 37.05
C PHE A 241 -21.66 36.84 38.05
N HIS A 242 -20.80 35.92 37.64
CA HIS A 242 -20.26 34.82 38.46
C HIS A 242 -18.73 34.90 38.47
N ASN A 243 -18.16 35.45 39.54
CA ASN A 243 -16.71 35.59 39.70
C ASN A 243 -16.04 34.21 39.93
N SER A 244 -15.81 33.50 38.82
CA SER A 244 -15.19 32.17 38.80
C SER A 244 -13.73 32.27 38.35
N ALA A 245 -12.80 31.90 39.22
CA ALA A 245 -11.37 31.86 38.92
C ALA A 245 -11.03 30.91 37.75
N ALA A 246 -11.84 29.87 37.53
CA ALA A 246 -11.67 28.95 36.41
C ALA A 246 -11.97 29.61 35.06
N ILE A 247 -13.00 30.46 35.00
CA ILE A 247 -13.34 31.21 33.79
C ILE A 247 -12.29 32.28 33.50
N GLU A 248 -11.77 32.94 34.54
CA GLU A 248 -10.75 33.99 34.40
C GLU A 248 -9.47 33.45 33.73
N GLY A 249 -8.99 32.29 34.19
CA GLY A 249 -7.83 31.61 33.58
C GLY A 249 -8.09 31.19 32.13
N LEU A 250 -9.27 30.63 31.84
CA LEU A 250 -9.67 30.27 30.47
C LEU A 250 -9.76 31.49 29.55
N LEU A 251 -10.39 32.58 30.00
CA LEU A 251 -10.54 33.80 29.22
C LEU A 251 -9.17 34.40 28.85
N LYS A 252 -8.20 34.36 29.76
CA LYS A 252 -6.83 34.82 29.46
C LYS A 252 -6.22 33.99 28.32
N THR A 253 -6.25 32.67 28.43
CA THR A 253 -5.75 31.75 27.40
C THR A 253 -6.45 31.96 26.05
N LEU A 254 -7.77 32.15 26.07
CA LEU A 254 -8.56 32.39 24.85
C LEU A 254 -8.21 33.72 24.19
N HIS A 255 -8.06 34.80 24.96
CA HIS A 255 -7.66 36.11 24.40
C HIS A 255 -6.25 36.06 23.79
N GLU A 256 -5.30 35.41 24.46
CA GLU A 256 -3.94 35.20 23.92
C GLU A 256 -4.02 34.43 22.59
N ARG A 257 -4.82 33.36 22.52
CA ARG A 257 -4.95 32.54 21.33
C ARG A 257 -5.63 33.24 20.16
N ILE A 258 -6.72 33.96 20.41
CA ILE A 258 -7.40 34.79 19.39
C ILE A 258 -6.45 35.87 18.85
N SER A 259 -5.66 36.50 19.72
CA SER A 259 -4.68 37.52 19.31
C SER A 259 -3.53 36.95 18.47
N ALA A 260 -3.17 35.68 18.70
CA ALA A 260 -2.16 34.98 17.93
C ALA A 260 -2.70 34.46 16.59
N GLY A 261 -3.91 33.89 16.58
CA GLY A 261 -4.59 33.40 15.37
C GLY A 261 -4.97 34.52 14.39
N GLY A 262 -5.32 35.71 14.90
CA GLY A 262 -5.59 36.90 14.08
C GLY A 262 -4.36 37.49 13.37
N LYS A 263 -3.13 37.05 13.70
CA LYS A 263 -1.90 37.44 13.00
C LYS A 263 -1.48 36.47 11.88
N GLN A 264 -2.14 35.30 11.78
CA GLN A 264 -1.86 34.29 10.74
C GLN A 264 -2.86 34.34 9.57
N ILE A 265 -3.77 35.34 9.55
CA ILE A 265 -4.69 35.63 8.44
C ILE A 265 -4.14 36.81 7.63
#